data_AF-A0A5J4SPD5-F1
#
_entry.id   AF-A0A5J4SPD5-F1
#
_cell.length_a   1.000
_cell.length_b   1.000
_cell.length_c   1.000
_cell.angle_alpha   90.00
_cell.angle_beta   90.00
_cell.angle_gamma   90.00
#
_symmetry.space_group_name_H-M   'P 1'
#
loop_
_entity.id
_entity.type
_entity.pdbx_description
1 polymer ?
#
loop_
_entity_poly.entity_id
_entity_poly.type
_entity_poly.pdbx_seq_one_letter_code
_entity_poly.pdbx_strand_id
1 'polypeptide(L)'
;MDRFVTQINKKTVVILDNSPIHKSKKFIAKLEEWREKDVLIFFLPPYSPELNVIEILWRRIKYQWIPFDAYSCFENLKERLTEVLTNFGGKYDIIF
;
A
#
# COMPACT_ATOMS: atom_id res chain seq x y z
N MET A 1 8.80 0.46 7.38
CA MET A 1 8.70 1.94 7.43
C MET A 1 10.05 2.60 7.53
N ASP A 2 10.93 2.25 8.47
CA ASP A 2 12.23 2.92 8.64
C ASP A 2 13.04 3.07 7.33
N ARG A 3 13.22 1.99 6.55
CA ARG A 3 13.89 2.04 5.24
C ARG A 3 13.24 3.02 4.26
N PHE A 4 11.91 3.10 4.25
CA PHE A 4 11.18 4.04 3.39
C PHE A 4 11.46 5.47 3.81
N VAL A 5 11.34 5.77 5.11
CA VAL A 5 11.58 7.11 5.67
C VAL A 5 13.00 7.59 5.37
N THR A 6 14.01 6.70 5.39
CA THR A 6 15.39 7.07 5.04
C THR A 6 15.60 7.43 3.56
N GLN A 7 14.68 7.07 2.67
CA GLN A 7 14.78 7.33 1.23
C GLN A 7 14.03 8.60 0.80
N ILE A 8 13.25 9.21 1.69
CA ILE A 8 12.43 10.39 1.39
C ILE A 8 13.22 11.66 1.69
N ASN A 9 13.13 12.64 0.78
CA ASN A 9 13.78 13.95 0.89
C ASN A 9 12.79 15.13 0.83
N LYS A 10 11.49 14.84 0.90
CA LYS A 10 10.41 15.84 0.81
C LYS A 10 9.30 15.50 1.80
N LYS A 11 8.57 16.52 2.22
CA LYS A 11 7.39 16.33 3.06
C LYS A 11 6.43 15.31 2.45
N THR A 12 6.17 14.25 3.21
CA THR A 12 5.41 13.08 2.75
C THR A 12 4.36 12.72 3.79
N VAL A 13 3.13 12.50 3.34
CA VAL A 13 2.02 12.02 4.17
C VAL A 13 1.72 10.57 3.76
N VAL A 14 1.79 9.65 4.71
CA VAL A 14 1.45 8.24 4.52
C VAL A 14 0.07 8.00 5.11
N ILE A 15 -0.88 7.64 4.24
CA ILE A 15 -2.25 7.32 4.62
C ILE A 15 -2.32 5.84 4.97
N LEU A 16 -2.80 5.51 6.17
CA LEU A 16 -2.93 4.13 6.65
C LEU A 16 -4.37 3.84 7.09
N ASP A 17 -4.76 2.57 6.94
CA ASP A 17 -5.97 2.06 7.55
C ASP A 17 -5.78 1.85 9.06
N ASN A 18 -6.83 1.32 9.71
CA ASN A 18 -6.82 1.08 11.16
C ASN A 18 -6.32 -0.32 11.55
N SER A 19 -5.56 -1.01 10.69
CA SER A 19 -5.06 -2.36 10.97
C SER A 19 -4.25 -2.43 12.27
N PRO A 20 -4.40 -3.49 13.11
CA PRO A 20 -3.73 -3.58 14.41
C PRO A 20 -2.21 -3.41 14.37
N ILE A 21 -1.57 -3.82 13.27
CA ILE A 21 -0.12 -3.66 13.08
C ILE A 21 0.33 -2.19 13.08
N HIS A 22 -0.50 -1.29 12.53
CA HIS A 22 -0.24 0.15 12.49
C HIS A 22 -0.54 0.85 13.82
N LYS A 23 -1.15 0.15 14.78
CA LYS A 23 -1.44 0.63 16.14
C LYS A 23 -0.56 -0.01 17.20
N SER A 24 0.38 -0.87 16.80
CA SER A 24 1.29 -1.51 17.75
C SER A 24 2.14 -0.48 18.49
N LYS A 25 2.47 -0.74 19.77
CA LYS A 25 3.32 0.15 20.58
C LYS A 25 4.64 0.50 19.87
N LYS A 26 5.25 -0.49 19.21
CA LYS A 26 6.48 -0.32 18.43
C LYS A 26 6.30 0.66 17.26
N PHE A 27 5.16 0.61 16.59
CA PHE A 27 4.84 1.52 15.49
C PHE A 27 4.58 2.94 16.01
N ILE A 28 3.75 3.08 17.05
CA ILE A 28 3.43 4.38 17.65
C ILE A 28 4.69 5.07 18.19
N ALA A 29 5.60 4.32 18.82
CA ALA A 29 6.87 4.84 19.33
C ALA A 29 7.79 5.43 18.24
N LYS A 30 7.57 5.06 16.96
CA LYS A 30 8.35 5.54 15.82
C LYS A 30 7.74 6.78 15.15
N LEU A 31 6.52 7.18 15.50
CA LEU A 31 5.81 8.27 14.82
C LEU A 31 6.55 9.62 14.93
N GLU A 32 7.07 9.95 16.11
CA GLU A 32 7.80 11.21 16.29
C GLU A 32 9.14 11.21 15.53
N GLU A 33 9.88 10.08 15.54
CA GLU A 33 11.11 9.95 14.74
C GLU A 33 10.84 10.14 13.24
N TRP A 34 9.72 9.63 12.73
CA TRP A 34 9.36 9.81 11.32
C TRP A 34 8.88 11.24 11.03
N ARG A 35 8.18 11.87 11.97
CA ARG A 35 7.76 13.28 11.86
C ARG A 35 8.96 14.22 11.78
N GLU A 36 10.02 13.99 12.55
CA GLU A 36 11.27 14.75 12.46
C GLU A 36 11.94 14.67 11.08
N LYS A 37 11.64 13.62 10.31
CA LYS A 37 12.10 13.42 8.93
C LYS A 37 11.06 13.86 7.89
N ASP A 38 10.12 14.71 8.30
CA ASP A 38 9.04 15.23 7.44
C ASP A 38 8.12 14.14 6.85
N VAL A 39 8.04 12.97 7.52
CA VAL A 39 7.10 11.89 7.19
C VAL A 39 5.99 11.84 8.22
N LEU A 40 4.78 12.22 7.79
CA LEU A 40 3.59 12.26 8.63
C LEU A 40 2.72 11.02 8.37
N ILE A 41 2.21 10.40 9.43
CA ILE A 41 1.23 9.32 9.33
C ILE A 41 -0.17 9.89 9.53
N PHE A 42 -1.06 9.62 8.58
CA PHE A 42 -2.47 9.95 8.67
C PHE A 42 -3.30 8.67 8.69
N PHE A 43 -4.08 8.47 9.76
CA PHE A 43 -4.98 7.33 9.87
C PHE A 43 -6.34 7.70 9.30
N LEU A 44 -6.88 6.84 8.44
CA LEU A 44 -8.26 6.97 7.96
C LEU A 44 -9.26 6.82 9.11
N PRO A 45 -10.49 7.38 8.98
CA PRO A 45 -11.57 7.08 9.90
C PRO A 45 -11.84 5.56 9.99
N PRO A 46 -12.29 5.04 11.16
CA PRO A 46 -12.67 3.65 11.29
C PRO A 46 -13.77 3.27 10.29
N TYR A 47 -13.67 2.06 9.72
CA TYR A 47 -14.65 1.50 8.80
C TYR A 47 -14.89 2.31 7.52
N SER A 48 -13.88 3.04 7.03
CA SER A 48 -13.94 3.80 5.77
C SER A 48 -13.06 3.22 4.65
N PRO A 49 -13.31 1.98 4.18
CA PRO A 49 -12.54 1.38 3.09
C PRO A 49 -12.65 2.16 1.77
N GLU A 50 -13.73 2.89 1.54
CA GLU A 50 -13.94 3.75 0.38
C GLU A 50 -12.93 4.91 0.29
N LEU A 51 -12.35 5.32 1.43
CA LEU A 51 -11.29 6.33 1.47
C LEU A 51 -9.90 5.74 1.28
N ASN A 52 -9.77 4.40 1.32
CA ASN A 52 -8.51 3.72 1.14
C ASN A 52 -8.28 3.39 -0.34
N VAL A 53 -7.58 4.29 -1.04
CA VAL A 53 -7.34 4.21 -2.49
C VAL A 53 -6.71 2.87 -2.93
N ILE A 54 -5.90 2.24 -2.06
CA ILE A 54 -5.29 0.94 -2.37
C ILE A 54 -6.33 -0.18 -2.54
N GLU A 55 -7.53 -0.05 -1.96
CA GLU A 55 -8.63 -1.02 -2.15
C GLU A 55 -9.11 -1.03 -3.61
N ILE A 56 -9.10 0.13 -4.27
CA ILE A 56 -9.42 0.23 -5.71
C ILE A 56 -8.37 -0.52 -6.51
N LEU A 57 -7.09 -0.34 -6.18
CA LEU A 57 -5.97 -1.06 -6.80
C LEU A 57 -6.13 -2.56 -6.65
N TRP A 58 -6.36 -3.06 -5.43
CA TRP A 58 -6.53 -4.49 -5.19
C TRP A 58 -7.74 -5.08 -5.90
N ARG A 59 -8.83 -4.34 -6.01
CA ARG A 59 -10.01 -4.76 -6.78
C ARG A 59 -9.68 -4.91 -8.27
N ARG A 60 -8.94 -3.97 -8.86
CA ARG A 60 -8.51 -4.05 -10.26
C ARG A 60 -7.57 -5.23 -10.50
N ILE A 61 -6.58 -5.40 -9.62
CA ILE A 61 -5.63 -6.52 -9.67
C ILE A 61 -6.38 -7.87 -9.67
N LYS A 62 -7.27 -8.08 -8.69
CA LYS A 62 -7.94 -9.37 -8.49
C LYS A 62 -8.97 -9.72 -9.57
N TYR A 63 -9.71 -8.74 -10.08
CA TYR A 63 -10.88 -9.04 -10.91
C TYR A 63 -10.70 -8.68 -12.39
N GLN A 64 -9.64 -7.95 -12.75
CA GLN A 64 -9.48 -7.46 -14.11
C GLN A 64 -8.11 -7.72 -14.71
N TRP A 65 -7.04 -7.70 -13.89
CA TRP A 65 -5.68 -7.72 -14.42
C TRP A 65 -4.96 -9.06 -14.25
N ILE A 66 -5.29 -9.81 -13.20
CA ILE A 66 -4.78 -11.16 -12.99
C ILE A 66 -5.78 -12.16 -13.58
N PRO A 67 -5.38 -13.03 -14.53
CA PRO A 67 -6.26 -14.04 -15.09
C PRO A 67 -6.49 -15.19 -14.09
N PHE A 68 -7.59 -15.94 -14.26
CA PHE A 68 -7.98 -16.99 -13.32
C PHE A 68 -6.95 -18.14 -13.20
N ASP A 69 -6.21 -18.44 -14.27
CA ASP A 69 -5.16 -19.46 -14.26
C ASP A 69 -3.96 -19.08 -13.37
N ALA A 70 -3.78 -17.79 -13.06
CA ALA A 70 -2.77 -17.32 -12.11
C ALA A 70 -2.92 -17.95 -10.72
N TYR A 71 -4.15 -18.32 -10.34
CA TYR A 71 -4.45 -18.91 -9.03
C TYR A 71 -4.19 -20.42 -8.95
N SER A 72 -3.64 -21.04 -10.01
CA SER A 72 -3.35 -22.47 -10.05
C SER A 72 -2.28 -22.91 -9.04
N CYS A 73 -1.29 -22.06 -8.78
CA CYS A 73 -0.29 -22.25 -7.73
C CYS A 73 0.23 -20.90 -7.21
N PHE A 74 0.89 -20.94 -6.06
CA PHE A 74 1.41 -19.74 -5.39
C PHE A 74 2.49 -19.04 -6.24
N GLU A 75 3.34 -19.82 -6.90
CA GLU A 75 4.42 -19.34 -7.76
C GLU A 75 3.87 -18.56 -8.95
N ASN A 76 2.89 -19.11 -9.66
CA ASN A 76 2.24 -18.44 -10.78
C ASN A 76 1.51 -17.17 -10.32
N LEU A 77 0.80 -17.21 -9.18
CA LEU A 77 0.16 -16.04 -8.61
C LEU A 77 1.19 -14.94 -8.30
N LYS A 78 2.32 -15.32 -7.71
CA LYS A 78 3.39 -14.39 -7.35
C LYS A 78 4.03 -13.76 -8.59
N GLU A 79 4.29 -14.54 -9.63
CA GLU A 79 4.85 -14.06 -10.89
C GLU A 79 3.89 -13.07 -11.57
N ARG A 80 2.61 -13.44 -11.72
CA ARG A 80 1.59 -12.58 -12.33
C ARG A 80 1.35 -11.30 -11.53
N LEU A 81 1.29 -11.40 -10.21
CA LEU A 81 1.18 -10.23 -9.34
C LEU A 81 2.40 -9.30 -9.47
N THR A 82 3.60 -9.86 -9.56
CA THR A 82 4.84 -9.08 -9.75
C THR A 82 4.84 -8.36 -11.10
N GLU A 83 4.41 -9.02 -12.18
CA GLU A 83 4.25 -8.38 -13.49
C GLU A 83 3.31 -7.18 -13.40
N VAL A 84 2.13 -7.35 -12.78
CA VAL A 84 1.13 -6.28 -12.64
C VAL A 84 1.69 -5.11 -11.84
N LEU A 85 2.29 -5.37 -10.67
CA LEU A 85 2.83 -4.32 -9.80
C LEU A 85 4.02 -3.58 -10.42
N THR A 86 4.87 -4.28 -11.19
CA THR A 86 6.05 -3.68 -11.86
C THR A 86 5.61 -2.77 -13.02
N ASN A 87 4.48 -3.06 -13.65
CA ASN A 87 3.96 -2.31 -14.79
C ASN A 87 2.79 -1.38 -14.43
N PHE A 88 2.54 -1.15 -13.14
CA PHE A 88 1.51 -0.23 -12.65
C PHE A 88 1.94 1.24 -12.86
N GLY A 89 1.00 2.09 -13.28
CA GLY A 89 1.28 3.45 -13.78
C GLY A 89 1.66 3.52 -15.26
N GLY A 90 1.52 2.40 -15.98
CA GLY A 90 1.81 2.28 -17.40
C GLY A 90 0.82 1.33 -18.09
N LYS A 91 1.19 0.06 -18.26
CA LYS A 91 0.31 -0.97 -18.84
C LYS A 91 -0.95 -1.17 -18.00
N TYR A 92 -0.82 -1.10 -16.68
CA TYR A 92 -1.93 -1.15 -15.74
C TYR A 92 -2.06 0.23 -15.10
N ASP A 93 -3.23 0.84 -15.21
CA ASP A 93 -3.46 2.16 -14.64
C ASP A 93 -4.88 2.31 -14.11
N ILE A 94 -5.05 3.24 -13.17
CA ILE A 94 -6.33 3.58 -12.56
C ILE A 94 -6.49 5.09 -12.64
N ILE A 95 -7.49 5.50 -13.41
CA ILE A 95 -7.96 6.88 -13.40
C ILE A 95 -8.89 6.99 -12.18
N PHE A 96 -8.46 7.76 -11.19
CA PHE A 96 -9.19 8.04 -9.96
C PHE A 96 -10.22 9.16 -10.13
#